data_AF-A0A7D9M6Y7-F1
#
_entry.id   AF-A0A7D9M6Y7-F1
#
_cell.length_a   1.000
_cell.length_b   1.000
_cell.length_c   1.000
_cell.angle_alpha   90.00
_cell.angle_beta   90.00
_cell.angle_gamma   90.00
#
_symmetry.space_group_name_H-M   'P 1'
#
loop_
_entity.id
_entity.type
_entity.pdbx_description
1 polymer ?
#
loop_
_entity_poly.entity_id
_entity_poly.type
_entity_poly.pdbx_seq_one_letter_code
_entity_poly.pdbx_strand_id
1 'polypeptide(L)'
;MGLFDQRLAFKWVNKNIEAFGGDPNKVTLFGESSGSGSVSSHFFSEKSWPYFQRAILQSGSISFSYGIVPIMSVAKAMSLKFINAVNCPNDERALECLQNLTTYQVLEHYHTSKYSMTTDFLLPVVDGDFYPDIPAKLLEQGKHKKLDIMLGVCQHEAFLWNFGHLHHNQSTSYYVKHFKNSLQSTLQGFSKNALKTAMDLYLPECTPNFIEALRPTIEFQTDKYWSCETAKLARSWSTRSVGRTYLYRFSYAPPLDLLLYYPQGSFGFAAHAADLVVVKCHHEKCLLINNNPFSYSSGNMGLFDQRLAFKWVNKNIEAFGGDPNK
;
A
#
# COMPACT_ATOMS: atom_id res chain seq x y z
N MET A 1 -5.84 7.15 16.83
CA MET A 1 -5.19 6.28 17.86
C MET A 1 -4.00 5.53 17.28
N GLY A 2 -4.15 4.64 16.30
CA GLY A 2 -3.02 3.81 15.80
C GLY A 2 -1.71 4.55 15.46
N LEU A 3 -1.78 5.74 14.85
CA LEU A 3 -0.59 6.56 14.57
C LEU A 3 0.09 7.12 15.84
N PHE A 4 -0.69 7.36 16.90
CA PHE A 4 -0.15 7.76 18.21
C PHE A 4 0.59 6.59 18.88
N ASP A 5 0.05 5.36 18.74
CA ASP A 5 0.69 4.15 19.25
C ASP A 5 2.03 3.89 18.54
N GLN A 6 2.07 4.08 17.21
CA GLN A 6 3.31 4.01 16.42
C GLN A 6 4.34 5.06 16.90
N ARG A 7 3.92 6.31 17.14
CA ARG A 7 4.82 7.34 17.70
C ARG A 7 5.35 6.97 19.08
N LEU A 8 4.53 6.34 19.92
CA LEU A 8 4.95 5.84 21.23
C LEU A 8 6.01 4.73 21.07
N ALA A 9 5.81 3.82 20.12
CA ALA A 9 6.80 2.79 19.79
C ALA A 9 8.12 3.40 19.29
N PHE A 10 8.07 4.45 18.44
CA PHE A 10 9.30 5.12 17.98
C PHE A 10 10.07 5.77 19.13
N LYS A 11 9.35 6.38 20.09
CA LYS A 11 9.96 6.91 21.31
C LYS A 11 10.60 5.80 22.16
N TRP A 12 9.98 4.63 22.23
CA TRP A 12 10.55 3.48 22.91
C TRP A 12 11.82 2.99 22.21
N VAL A 13 11.81 2.81 20.89
CA VAL A 13 12.99 2.41 20.10
C VAL A 13 14.12 3.41 20.31
N ASN A 14 13.85 4.71 20.14
CA ASN A 14 14.86 5.75 20.32
C ASN A 14 15.51 5.72 21.72
N LYS A 15 14.77 5.35 22.77
CA LYS A 15 15.30 5.24 24.14
C LYS A 15 16.05 3.95 24.45
N ASN A 16 15.78 2.87 23.72
CA ASN A 16 16.20 1.53 24.13
C ASN A 16 17.09 0.81 23.10
N ILE A 17 17.10 1.24 21.84
CA ILE A 17 17.74 0.48 20.76
C ILE A 17 19.26 0.32 20.94
N GLU A 18 19.91 1.24 21.66
CA GLU A 18 21.34 1.13 22.02
C GLU A 18 21.63 -0.14 22.84
N ALA A 19 20.72 -0.54 23.73
CA ALA A 19 20.86 -1.77 24.51
C ALA A 19 20.79 -3.05 23.65
N PHE A 20 20.26 -2.94 22.43
CA PHE A 20 20.20 -4.02 21.44
C PHE A 20 21.30 -3.88 20.36
N GLY A 21 22.24 -2.95 20.54
CA GLY A 21 23.35 -2.70 19.61
C GLY A 21 22.99 -1.84 18.39
N GLY A 22 21.81 -1.21 18.37
CA GLY A 22 21.43 -0.27 17.31
C GLY A 22 21.79 1.18 17.64
N ASP A 23 21.70 2.05 16.63
CA ASP A 23 21.99 3.48 16.76
C ASP A 23 20.68 4.29 16.63
N PRO A 24 20.23 5.00 17.70
CA PRO A 24 18.98 5.75 17.69
C PRO A 24 19.00 6.92 16.69
N ASN A 25 20.18 7.34 16.22
CA ASN A 25 20.35 8.38 15.21
C ASN A 25 20.39 7.84 13.77
N LYS A 26 20.24 6.52 13.58
CA LYS A 26 20.22 5.87 12.25
C LYS A 26 18.94 5.09 11.98
N VAL A 27 17.90 5.31 12.78
CA VAL A 27 16.59 4.66 12.61
C VAL A 27 15.99 5.02 11.25
N THR A 28 15.62 3.98 10.50
CA THR A 28 14.92 4.08 9.21
C THR A 28 13.56 3.43 9.37
N LEU A 29 12.50 4.18 9.06
CA LEU A 29 11.15 3.63 9.03
C LEU A 29 10.92 2.91 7.71
N PHE A 30 10.23 1.78 7.75
CA PHE A 30 9.88 1.01 6.58
C PHE A 30 8.45 0.51 6.73
N GLY A 31 7.68 0.60 5.66
CA GLY A 31 6.31 0.13 5.65
C GLY A 31 5.84 -0.18 4.24
N GLU A 32 4.83 -1.04 4.17
CA GLU A 32 4.18 -1.44 2.94
C GLU A 32 2.67 -1.18 3.06
N SER A 33 2.02 -0.78 1.96
CA SER A 33 0.58 -0.49 1.91
C SER A 33 0.14 0.51 2.97
N SER A 34 -0.80 0.14 3.86
CA SER A 34 -1.23 0.93 5.01
C SER A 34 -0.10 1.21 6.02
N GLY A 35 0.89 0.31 6.11
CA GLY A 35 2.13 0.53 6.85
C GLY A 35 3.00 1.60 6.20
N SER A 36 3.10 1.63 4.87
CA SER A 36 3.76 2.73 4.15
C SER A 36 3.02 4.05 4.34
N GLY A 37 1.68 4.01 4.27
CA GLY A 37 0.80 5.11 4.65
C GLY A 37 1.15 5.64 6.03
N SER A 38 1.23 4.75 7.02
CA SER A 38 1.62 5.05 8.39
C SER A 38 3.02 5.68 8.50
N VAL A 39 4.03 5.13 7.83
CA VAL A 39 5.37 5.73 7.81
C VAL A 39 5.33 7.17 7.29
N SER A 40 4.68 7.38 6.15
CA SER A 40 4.56 8.71 5.57
C SER A 40 3.70 9.68 6.40
N SER A 41 2.73 9.17 7.19
CA SER A 41 1.98 9.97 8.17
C SER A 41 2.90 10.71 9.13
N HIS A 42 3.96 10.04 9.60
CA HIS A 42 4.91 10.64 10.54
C HIS A 42 5.78 11.74 9.94
N PHE A 43 5.78 11.92 8.61
CA PHE A 43 6.45 13.06 7.97
C PHE A 43 5.74 14.37 8.29
N PHE A 44 4.43 14.32 8.57
CA PHE A 44 3.58 15.48 8.79
C PHE A 44 3.29 15.73 10.28
N SER A 45 3.82 14.90 11.17
CA SER A 45 3.70 15.06 12.63
C SER A 45 5.05 15.45 13.22
N GLU A 46 5.25 16.74 13.52
CA GLU A 46 6.51 17.28 14.06
C GLU A 46 6.98 16.54 15.32
N LYS A 47 6.02 16.14 16.16
CA LYS A 47 6.25 15.34 17.38
C LYS A 47 6.88 13.97 17.11
N SER A 48 6.85 13.48 15.87
CA SER A 48 7.45 12.20 15.45
C SER A 48 8.87 12.36 14.89
N TRP A 49 9.24 13.55 14.43
CA TRP A 49 10.45 13.76 13.64
C TRP A 49 11.77 13.41 14.34
N PRO A 50 11.95 13.57 15.66
CA PRO A 50 13.20 13.23 16.32
C PRO A 50 13.54 11.73 16.31
N TYR A 51 12.59 10.84 15.98
CA TYR A 51 12.74 9.40 16.23
C TYR A 51 13.14 8.57 15.00
N PHE A 52 13.31 9.19 13.83
CA PHE A 52 13.70 8.49 12.60
C PHE A 52 14.36 9.44 11.61
N GLN A 53 15.28 8.94 10.78
CA GLN A 53 16.06 9.76 9.86
C GLN A 53 15.82 9.49 8.39
N ARG A 54 15.33 8.29 8.05
CA ARG A 54 15.02 7.91 6.67
C ARG A 54 13.73 7.11 6.63
N ALA A 55 13.15 6.98 5.43
CA ALA A 55 11.94 6.22 5.24
C ALA A 55 11.91 5.44 3.92
N ILE A 56 11.33 4.25 3.97
CA ILE A 56 11.07 3.40 2.82
C ILE A 56 9.57 3.18 2.73
N LEU A 57 8.99 3.50 1.58
CA LEU A 57 7.56 3.51 1.31
C LEU A 57 7.22 2.55 0.18
N GLN A 58 6.72 1.36 0.50
CA GLN A 58 6.32 0.37 -0.50
C GLN A 58 4.82 0.43 -0.75
N SER A 59 4.41 0.65 -2.00
CA SER A 59 3.03 0.49 -2.45
C SER A 59 1.99 1.27 -1.63
N GLY A 60 2.36 2.45 -1.10
CA GLY A 60 1.44 3.25 -0.29
C GLY A 60 2.02 4.58 0.19
N SER A 61 1.14 5.55 0.48
CA SER A 61 1.45 6.79 1.19
C SER A 61 0.16 7.43 1.71
N ILE A 62 0.26 8.18 2.81
CA ILE A 62 -0.86 8.95 3.37
C ILE A 62 -1.33 10.05 2.40
N SER A 63 -0.46 10.48 1.48
CA SER A 63 -0.80 11.48 0.46
C SER A 63 -1.61 10.90 -0.70
N PHE A 64 -1.81 9.58 -0.75
CA PHE A 64 -2.67 8.97 -1.78
C PHE A 64 -4.13 9.32 -1.51
N SER A 65 -4.90 9.45 -2.60
CA SER A 65 -6.30 9.90 -2.52
C SER A 65 -7.23 9.11 -1.59
N TYR A 66 -6.89 7.86 -1.25
CA TYR A 66 -7.65 6.98 -0.35
C TYR A 66 -7.01 6.78 1.03
N GLY A 67 -5.87 7.43 1.32
CA GLY A 67 -5.11 7.19 2.54
C GLY A 67 -5.63 7.89 3.79
N ILE A 68 -6.47 8.93 3.64
CA ILE A 68 -6.91 9.80 4.74
C ILE A 68 -8.33 10.30 4.53
N VAL A 69 -9.07 10.51 5.62
CA VAL A 69 -10.35 11.25 5.61
C VAL A 69 -10.08 12.73 5.91
N PRO A 70 -10.17 13.62 4.91
CA PRO A 70 -9.76 15.02 5.08
C PRO A 70 -10.78 15.87 5.86
N ILE A 71 -12.05 15.44 5.92
CA ILE A 71 -13.15 16.23 6.46
C ILE A 71 -13.72 15.53 7.70
N MET A 72 -13.64 16.18 8.86
CA MET A 72 -14.10 15.64 10.14
C MET A 72 -15.59 15.26 10.14
N SER A 73 -16.44 16.01 9.45
CA SER A 73 -17.88 15.67 9.36
C SER A 73 -18.12 14.36 8.59
N VAL A 74 -17.27 14.03 7.61
CA VAL A 74 -17.32 12.74 6.89
C VAL A 74 -16.87 11.62 7.82
N ALA A 75 -15.78 11.80 8.57
CA ALA A 75 -15.33 10.84 9.57
C ALA A 75 -16.42 10.59 10.63
N LYS A 76 -17.06 11.65 11.13
CA LYS A 76 -18.19 11.55 12.07
C LYS A 76 -19.36 10.77 11.46
N ALA A 77 -19.74 11.06 10.21
CA ALA A 77 -20.81 10.34 9.53
C ALA A 77 -20.48 8.84 9.36
N MET A 78 -19.23 8.48 9.10
CA MET A 78 -18.76 7.10 9.08
C MET A 78 -18.87 6.45 10.46
N SER A 79 -18.41 7.11 11.52
CA SER A 79 -18.54 6.61 12.89
C SER A 79 -20.00 6.41 13.31
N LEU A 80 -20.91 7.31 12.91
CA LEU A 80 -22.34 7.19 13.20
C LEU A 80 -22.97 5.96 12.55
N LYS A 81 -22.55 5.60 11.34
CA LYS A 81 -23.00 4.36 10.70
C LYS A 81 -22.59 3.13 11.52
N PHE A 82 -21.36 3.13 12.02
CA PHE A 82 -20.88 2.04 12.88
C PHE A 82 -21.61 1.99 14.22
N ILE A 83 -21.76 3.14 14.90
CA ILE A 83 -22.52 3.26 16.16
C ILE A 83 -23.93 2.69 16.01
N ASN A 84 -24.62 3.04 14.92
CA ASN A 84 -25.95 2.52 14.64
C ASN A 84 -25.94 1.00 14.34
N ALA A 85 -24.94 0.51 13.61
CA ALA A 85 -24.82 -0.91 13.26
C ALA A 85 -24.63 -1.81 14.50
N VAL A 86 -23.92 -1.31 15.52
CA VAL A 86 -23.70 -2.02 16.80
C VAL A 86 -24.75 -1.70 17.87
N ASN A 87 -25.82 -0.99 17.50
CA ASN A 87 -26.92 -0.59 18.38
C ASN A 87 -26.49 0.24 19.60
N CYS A 88 -25.42 1.03 19.48
CA CYS A 88 -25.04 1.98 20.52
C CYS A 88 -25.83 3.29 20.41
N PRO A 89 -26.10 3.98 21.54
CA PRO A 89 -26.74 5.29 21.50
C PRO A 89 -25.84 6.32 20.80
N ASN A 90 -26.47 7.29 20.13
CA ASN A 90 -25.79 8.41 19.48
C ASN A 90 -25.83 9.66 20.36
N ASP A 91 -25.37 9.53 21.60
CA ASP A 91 -25.23 10.60 22.58
C ASP A 91 -23.96 10.39 23.42
N GLU A 92 -23.84 11.07 24.56
CA GLU A 92 -22.66 11.00 25.43
C GLU A 92 -22.35 9.58 25.93
N ARG A 93 -23.34 8.67 25.91
CA ARG A 93 -23.19 7.25 26.30
C ARG A 93 -22.59 6.38 25.20
N ALA A 94 -22.41 6.93 23.98
CA ALA A 94 -21.89 6.19 22.84
C ALA A 94 -20.54 5.55 23.17
N LEU A 95 -19.64 6.29 23.81
CA LEU A 95 -18.28 5.82 24.10
C LEU A 95 -18.28 4.62 25.06
N GLU A 96 -19.02 4.72 26.16
CA GLU A 96 -19.14 3.65 27.14
C GLU A 96 -19.76 2.40 26.51
N CYS A 97 -20.81 2.56 25.71
CA CYS A 97 -21.42 1.46 24.97
C CYS A 97 -20.41 0.78 24.05
N LEU A 98 -19.65 1.55 23.26
CA LEU A 98 -18.63 1.02 22.34
C LEU A 98 -17.50 0.29 23.09
N GLN A 99 -17.09 0.79 24.25
CA GLN A 99 -16.06 0.16 25.09
C GLN A 99 -16.52 -1.16 25.72
N ASN A 100 -17.82 -1.34 25.92
CA ASN A 100 -18.41 -2.56 26.45
C ASN A 100 -18.68 -3.62 25.36
N LEU A 101 -18.48 -3.30 24.08
CA LEU A 101 -18.58 -4.29 23.00
C LEU A 101 -17.42 -5.28 23.08
N THR A 102 -17.72 -6.54 22.79
CA THR A 102 -16.69 -7.55 22.55
C THR A 102 -15.98 -7.27 21.23
N THR A 103 -14.72 -7.73 21.11
CA THR A 103 -13.96 -7.66 19.85
C THR A 103 -14.72 -8.31 18.69
N TYR A 104 -15.45 -9.40 18.94
CA TYR A 104 -16.24 -10.07 17.91
C TYR A 104 -17.35 -9.17 17.35
N GLN A 105 -18.12 -8.51 18.22
CA GLN A 105 -19.18 -7.58 17.80
C GLN A 105 -18.62 -6.43 16.97
N VAL A 106 -17.44 -5.93 17.34
CA VAL A 106 -16.76 -4.88 16.56
C VAL A 106 -16.37 -5.39 15.17
N LEU A 107 -15.76 -6.57 15.08
CA LEU A 107 -15.27 -7.14 13.82
C LEU A 107 -16.41 -7.58 12.88
N GLU A 108 -17.50 -8.13 13.41
CA GLU A 108 -18.66 -8.54 12.61
C GLU A 108 -19.25 -7.36 11.82
N HIS A 109 -19.40 -6.21 12.48
CA HIS A 109 -19.92 -5.00 11.84
C HIS A 109 -18.87 -4.22 11.05
N TYR A 110 -17.58 -4.51 11.22
CA TYR A 110 -16.50 -3.97 10.40
C TYR A 110 -16.53 -4.54 8.96
N HIS A 111 -16.76 -5.85 8.79
CA HIS A 111 -16.64 -6.53 7.48
C HIS A 111 -17.82 -6.34 6.51
N THR A 112 -18.93 -5.73 6.93
CA THR A 112 -20.13 -5.59 6.10
C THR A 112 -20.03 -4.54 4.98
N SER A 113 -19.04 -3.65 5.01
CA SER A 113 -18.74 -2.78 3.86
C SER A 113 -17.95 -3.56 2.82
N LYS A 114 -18.69 -4.26 1.94
CA LYS A 114 -18.13 -5.01 0.79
C LYS A 114 -17.08 -4.20 0.04
N TYR A 115 -15.81 -4.61 0.16
CA TYR A 115 -14.74 -4.45 -0.83
C TYR A 115 -14.55 -3.06 -1.47
N SER A 116 -14.73 -1.96 -0.74
CA SER A 116 -14.30 -0.66 -1.24
C SER A 116 -13.07 -0.17 -0.48
N MET A 117 -11.98 0.04 -1.21
CA MET A 117 -10.75 0.68 -0.71
C MET A 117 -10.99 2.07 -0.10
N THR A 118 -12.20 2.63 -0.23
CA THR A 118 -12.57 3.97 0.23
C THR A 118 -13.66 3.98 1.30
N THR A 119 -14.09 2.83 1.84
CA THR A 119 -15.21 2.77 2.82
C THR A 119 -14.81 2.39 4.24
N ASP A 120 -13.51 2.21 4.50
CA ASP A 120 -13.05 1.88 5.84
C ASP A 120 -13.15 3.11 6.76
N PHE A 121 -13.98 3.00 7.82
CA PHE A 121 -14.15 4.06 8.82
C PHE A 121 -12.95 4.18 9.78
N LEU A 122 -11.88 3.40 9.57
CA LEU A 122 -10.66 3.36 10.39
C LEU A 122 -9.44 3.99 9.70
N LEU A 123 -9.67 4.83 8.69
CA LEU A 123 -8.60 5.63 8.09
C LEU A 123 -8.14 6.75 9.04
N PRO A 124 -6.88 7.20 8.93
CA PRO A 124 -6.44 8.44 9.56
C PRO A 124 -7.36 9.62 9.22
N VAL A 125 -7.52 10.55 10.16
CA VAL A 125 -8.37 11.74 10.03
C VAL A 125 -7.55 12.98 10.34
N VAL A 126 -7.82 14.09 9.65
CA VAL A 126 -7.24 15.40 10.01
C VAL A 126 -7.85 15.86 11.34
N ASP A 127 -7.06 15.78 12.42
CA ASP A 127 -7.51 15.95 13.81
C ASP A 127 -7.09 17.28 14.45
N GLY A 128 -6.21 18.05 13.80
CA GLY A 128 -5.65 19.29 14.34
C GLY A 128 -4.48 19.11 15.30
N ASP A 129 -4.11 17.86 15.66
CA ASP A 129 -2.95 17.55 16.52
C ASP A 129 -1.91 16.71 15.78
N PHE A 130 -2.26 15.49 15.37
CA PHE A 130 -1.36 14.68 14.56
C PHE A 130 -1.20 15.28 13.16
N TYR A 131 -2.32 15.71 12.58
CA TYR A 131 -2.38 16.41 11.31
C TYR A 131 -3.00 17.79 11.50
N PRO A 132 -2.22 18.87 11.39
CA PRO A 132 -2.77 20.23 11.44
C PRO A 132 -3.59 20.58 10.18
N ASP A 133 -3.36 19.90 9.05
CA ASP A 133 -4.07 20.09 7.78
C ASP A 133 -3.93 18.80 6.93
N ILE A 134 -4.53 18.77 5.74
CA ILE A 134 -4.40 17.64 4.82
C ILE A 134 -2.93 17.45 4.36
N PRO A 135 -2.38 16.22 4.39
CA PRO A 135 -0.97 15.95 4.05
C PRO A 135 -0.51 16.50 2.69
N ALA A 136 -1.36 16.43 1.66
CA ALA A 136 -1.02 16.97 0.34
C ALA A 136 -0.72 18.49 0.39
N LYS A 137 -1.52 19.26 1.15
CA LYS A 137 -1.32 20.70 1.33
C LYS A 137 -0.10 20.99 2.22
N LEU A 138 0.13 20.20 3.25
CA LEU A 138 1.34 20.31 4.08
C LEU A 138 2.61 20.05 3.27
N LEU A 139 2.56 19.08 2.36
CA LEU A 139 3.64 18.79 1.43
C LEU A 139 3.92 20.00 0.52
N GLU A 140 2.88 20.58 -0.10
CA GLU A 140 2.98 21.76 -0.96
C GLU A 140 3.53 22.99 -0.22
N GLN A 141 3.14 23.20 1.03
CA GLN A 141 3.61 24.29 1.88
C GLN A 141 5.02 24.06 2.46
N GLY A 142 5.63 22.90 2.20
CA GLY A 142 6.94 22.56 2.77
C GLY A 142 6.91 22.16 4.26
N LYS A 143 5.72 22.04 4.87
CA LYS A 143 5.49 21.69 6.28
C LYS A 143 5.51 20.18 6.50
N HIS A 144 6.67 19.59 6.25
CA HIS A 144 6.94 18.16 6.41
C HIS A 144 8.39 17.96 6.80
N LYS A 145 8.71 16.82 7.44
CA LYS A 145 10.09 16.45 7.75
C LYS A 145 10.90 16.40 6.46
N LYS A 146 12.12 16.93 6.48
CA LYS A 146 13.09 16.80 5.39
C LYS A 146 13.93 15.55 5.66
N LEU A 147 13.80 14.54 4.80
CA LEU A 147 14.52 13.27 4.91
C LEU A 147 14.72 12.61 3.55
N ASP A 148 15.70 11.71 3.49
CA ASP A 148 15.88 10.77 2.40
C ASP A 148 14.71 9.78 2.37
N ILE A 149 14.14 9.53 1.19
CA ILE A 149 13.11 8.52 0.98
C ILE A 149 13.45 7.56 -0.15
N MET A 150 13.06 6.30 0.02
CA MET A 150 12.92 5.33 -1.05
C MET A 150 11.44 4.99 -1.16
N LEU A 151 10.88 5.01 -2.36
CA LEU A 151 9.50 4.62 -2.59
C LEU A 151 9.36 3.79 -3.86
N GLY A 152 8.34 2.96 -3.93
CA GLY A 152 8.10 2.16 -5.12
C GLY A 152 6.79 1.41 -5.10
N VAL A 153 6.56 0.71 -6.20
CA VAL A 153 5.32 -0.03 -6.48
C VAL A 153 5.65 -1.36 -7.13
N CYS A 154 4.78 -2.34 -6.93
CA CYS A 154 4.75 -3.54 -7.73
C CYS A 154 4.14 -3.26 -9.12
N GLN A 155 4.53 -4.03 -10.14
CA GLN A 155 4.06 -3.78 -11.50
C GLN A 155 2.54 -3.98 -11.67
N HIS A 156 1.93 -4.82 -10.84
CA HIS A 156 0.54 -5.25 -10.97
C HIS A 156 -0.19 -5.21 -9.62
N GLU A 157 -0.09 -4.09 -8.89
CA GLU A 157 -0.67 -3.87 -7.56
C GLU A 157 -2.12 -4.38 -7.45
N ALA A 158 -2.97 -3.96 -8.40
CA ALA A 158 -4.40 -4.25 -8.36
C ALA A 158 -4.76 -5.73 -8.55
N PHE A 159 -3.80 -6.61 -8.85
CA PHE A 159 -4.04 -8.02 -9.07
C PHE A 159 -4.73 -8.69 -7.85
N LEU A 160 -4.31 -8.36 -6.62
CA LEU A 160 -4.89 -8.93 -5.39
C LEU A 160 -6.38 -8.57 -5.17
N TRP A 161 -6.88 -7.52 -5.81
CA TRP A 161 -8.30 -7.16 -5.73
C TRP A 161 -9.13 -7.79 -6.85
N ASN A 162 -8.48 -8.42 -7.83
CA ASN A 162 -9.14 -9.01 -8.99
C ASN A 162 -9.00 -10.54 -9.08
N PHE A 163 -8.07 -11.16 -8.34
CA PHE A 163 -7.80 -12.60 -8.44
C PHE A 163 -9.04 -13.47 -8.15
N GLY A 164 -9.92 -13.06 -7.24
CA GLY A 164 -11.14 -13.79 -6.89
C GLY A 164 -12.04 -14.07 -8.11
N HIS A 165 -12.06 -13.15 -9.07
CA HIS A 165 -12.82 -13.33 -10.32
C HIS A 165 -12.33 -14.52 -11.14
N LEU A 166 -11.01 -14.81 -11.12
CA LEU A 166 -10.41 -15.93 -11.85
C LEU A 166 -10.93 -17.29 -11.41
N HIS A 167 -11.32 -17.42 -10.13
CA HIS A 167 -11.91 -18.66 -9.60
C HIS A 167 -13.37 -18.86 -10.03
N HIS A 168 -14.06 -17.78 -10.41
CA HIS A 168 -15.49 -17.81 -10.70
C HIS A 168 -15.80 -17.70 -12.20
N ASN A 169 -14.89 -17.19 -13.02
CA ASN A 169 -15.16 -16.94 -14.43
C ASN A 169 -13.90 -17.05 -15.30
N GLN A 170 -13.98 -17.81 -16.40
CA GLN A 170 -12.91 -17.95 -17.39
C GLN A 170 -13.30 -17.36 -18.76
N SER A 171 -14.35 -16.55 -18.84
CA SER A 171 -14.79 -15.90 -20.07
C SER A 171 -14.06 -14.57 -20.29
N THR A 172 -13.40 -14.44 -21.45
CA THR A 172 -12.81 -13.17 -21.89
C THR A 172 -13.81 -12.01 -21.90
N SER A 173 -15.05 -12.24 -22.37
CA SER A 173 -16.06 -11.18 -22.46
C SER A 173 -16.52 -10.65 -21.11
N TYR A 174 -16.46 -11.50 -20.07
CA TYR A 174 -16.71 -11.09 -18.69
C TYR A 174 -15.67 -10.06 -18.23
N TYR A 175 -14.38 -10.32 -18.45
CA TYR A 175 -13.31 -9.43 -18.03
C TYR A 175 -13.26 -8.11 -18.80
N VAL A 176 -13.57 -8.14 -20.10
CA VAL A 176 -13.74 -6.90 -20.88
C VAL A 176 -14.90 -6.06 -20.34
N LYS A 177 -16.01 -6.68 -19.94
CA LYS A 177 -17.13 -5.99 -19.31
C LYS A 177 -16.76 -5.47 -17.91
N HIS A 178 -16.03 -6.26 -17.12
CA HIS A 178 -15.52 -5.87 -15.80
C HIS A 178 -14.63 -4.62 -15.90
N PHE A 179 -13.72 -4.60 -16.87
CA PHE A 179 -12.87 -3.45 -17.16
C PHE A 179 -13.69 -2.18 -17.47
N LYS A 180 -14.64 -2.28 -18.41
CA LYS A 180 -15.53 -1.16 -18.78
C LYS A 180 -16.31 -0.63 -17.58
N ASN A 181 -16.83 -1.53 -16.75
CA ASN A 181 -17.55 -1.17 -15.53
C ASN A 181 -16.63 -0.45 -14.52
N SER A 182 -15.39 -0.94 -14.33
CA SER A 182 -14.41 -0.30 -13.47
C SER A 182 -14.04 1.09 -13.98
N LEU A 183 -13.85 1.28 -15.28
CA LEU A 183 -13.62 2.62 -15.84
C LEU A 183 -14.80 3.55 -15.59
N GLN A 184 -16.02 3.08 -15.87
CA GLN A 184 -17.23 3.88 -15.73
C GLN A 184 -17.45 4.34 -14.28
N SER A 185 -17.19 3.47 -13.30
CA SER A 185 -17.32 3.80 -11.88
C SER A 185 -16.20 4.72 -11.40
N THR A 186 -14.94 4.41 -11.73
CA THR A 186 -13.78 5.22 -11.30
C THR A 186 -13.75 6.61 -11.93
N LEU A 187 -14.20 6.74 -13.18
CA LEU A 187 -14.23 7.99 -13.93
C LEU A 187 -15.61 8.66 -13.91
N GLN A 188 -16.49 8.26 -12.99
CA GLN A 188 -17.77 8.93 -12.79
C GLN A 188 -17.54 10.41 -12.45
N GLY A 189 -18.15 11.32 -13.23
CA GLY A 189 -17.97 12.77 -13.08
C GLY A 189 -16.82 13.37 -13.90
N PHE A 190 -15.98 12.54 -14.55
CA PHE A 190 -15.02 13.02 -15.54
C PHE A 190 -15.69 13.20 -16.92
N SER A 191 -15.00 13.90 -17.83
CA SER A 191 -15.51 14.12 -19.18
C SER A 191 -15.64 12.80 -19.96
N LYS A 192 -16.56 12.73 -20.91
CA LYS A 192 -16.70 11.56 -21.81
C LYS A 192 -15.39 11.25 -22.57
N ASN A 193 -14.57 12.28 -22.83
CA ASN A 193 -13.26 12.11 -23.44
C ASN A 193 -12.31 11.31 -22.55
N ALA A 194 -12.35 11.49 -21.23
CA ALA A 194 -11.50 10.73 -20.30
C ALA A 194 -11.78 9.22 -20.36
N LEU A 195 -13.06 8.83 -20.43
CA LEU A 195 -13.45 7.42 -20.57
C LEU A 195 -12.94 6.84 -21.89
N LYS A 196 -13.11 7.58 -23.00
CA LYS A 196 -12.61 7.15 -24.31
C LYS A 196 -11.09 7.01 -24.31
N THR A 197 -10.36 8.00 -23.80
CA THR A 197 -8.90 7.93 -23.70
C THR A 197 -8.44 6.76 -22.84
N ALA A 198 -9.09 6.47 -21.71
CA ALA A 198 -8.74 5.32 -20.89
C ALA A 198 -9.03 3.98 -21.60
N MET A 199 -10.13 3.89 -22.34
CA MET A 199 -10.40 2.72 -23.20
C MET A 199 -9.31 2.53 -24.24
N ASP A 200 -8.93 3.60 -24.96
CA ASP A 200 -7.92 3.55 -26.03
C ASP A 200 -6.51 3.23 -25.50
N LEU A 201 -6.19 3.63 -24.26
CA LEU A 201 -4.88 3.40 -23.65
C LEU A 201 -4.69 1.98 -23.11
N TYR A 202 -5.74 1.38 -22.52
CA TYR A 202 -5.60 0.15 -21.74
C TYR A 202 -6.26 -1.07 -22.37
N LEU A 203 -7.29 -0.91 -23.22
CA LEU A 203 -7.97 -2.06 -23.82
C LEU A 203 -7.29 -2.44 -25.14
N PRO A 204 -6.59 -3.59 -25.22
CA PRO A 204 -6.01 -4.04 -26.49
C PRO A 204 -7.08 -4.48 -27.48
N GLU A 205 -6.73 -4.47 -28.77
CA GLU A 205 -7.62 -4.92 -29.85
C GLU A 205 -8.02 -6.41 -29.70
N CYS A 206 -7.12 -7.23 -29.13
CA CYS A 206 -7.33 -8.65 -28.92
C CYS A 206 -6.94 -9.06 -27.49
N THR A 207 -7.73 -9.95 -26.91
CA THR A 207 -7.50 -10.55 -25.58
C THR A 207 -7.56 -12.08 -25.73
N PRO A 208 -6.41 -12.75 -25.95
CA PRO A 208 -6.37 -14.15 -26.41
C PRO A 208 -6.86 -15.16 -25.38
N ASN A 209 -6.88 -14.78 -24.09
CA ASN A 209 -7.38 -15.61 -23.00
C ASN A 209 -7.92 -14.71 -21.88
N PHE A 210 -8.56 -15.32 -20.88
CA PHE A 210 -9.19 -14.60 -19.78
C PHE A 210 -8.21 -13.86 -18.85
N ILE A 211 -6.94 -14.29 -18.80
CA ILE A 211 -5.88 -13.65 -18.01
C ILE A 211 -5.49 -12.33 -18.69
N GLU A 212 -5.25 -12.37 -20.00
CA GLU A 212 -4.96 -11.17 -20.80
C GLU A 212 -6.18 -10.25 -20.91
N ALA A 213 -7.40 -10.78 -20.84
CA ALA A 213 -8.61 -9.98 -20.75
C ALA A 213 -8.76 -9.25 -19.41
N LEU A 214 -8.17 -9.77 -18.34
CA LEU A 214 -8.17 -9.14 -17.02
C LEU A 214 -7.09 -8.05 -16.90
N ARG A 215 -5.96 -8.19 -17.61
CA ARG A 215 -4.80 -7.29 -17.57
C ARG A 215 -5.16 -5.80 -17.68
N PRO A 216 -6.06 -5.34 -18.58
CA PRO A 216 -6.48 -3.93 -18.66
C PRO A 216 -7.04 -3.38 -17.34
N THR A 217 -7.83 -4.19 -16.62
CA THR A 217 -8.36 -3.81 -15.31
C THR A 217 -7.24 -3.64 -14.30
N ILE A 218 -6.31 -4.59 -14.27
CA ILE A 218 -5.18 -4.57 -13.33
C ILE A 218 -4.30 -3.35 -13.60
N GLU A 219 -3.93 -3.11 -14.85
CA GLU A 219 -3.05 -2.00 -15.24
C GLU A 219 -3.70 -0.65 -14.94
N PHE A 220 -4.96 -0.45 -15.34
CA PHE A 220 -5.68 0.79 -15.07
C PHE A 220 -5.79 1.07 -13.56
N GLN A 221 -6.19 0.08 -12.77
CA GLN A 221 -6.33 0.25 -11.32
C GLN A 221 -4.96 0.44 -10.66
N THR A 222 -3.93 -0.29 -11.09
CA THR A 222 -2.55 -0.13 -10.61
C THR A 222 -2.06 1.29 -10.83
N ASP A 223 -2.25 1.84 -12.03
CA ASP A 223 -1.85 3.19 -12.34
C ASP A 223 -2.67 4.24 -11.57
N LYS A 224 -3.99 4.04 -11.50
CA LYS A 224 -4.90 4.97 -10.82
C LYS A 224 -4.62 5.08 -9.32
N TYR A 225 -4.37 3.96 -8.64
CA TYR A 225 -4.33 3.90 -7.18
C TYR A 225 -2.90 3.80 -6.61
N TRP A 226 -1.90 3.41 -7.39
CA TRP A 226 -0.53 3.24 -6.91
C TRP A 226 0.52 3.90 -7.79
N SER A 227 0.69 3.51 -9.06
CA SER A 227 1.85 3.96 -9.87
C SER A 227 1.87 5.47 -10.03
N CYS A 228 0.73 6.08 -10.44
CA CYS A 228 0.68 7.52 -10.67
C CYS A 228 0.79 8.30 -9.36
N GLU A 229 0.17 7.82 -8.28
CA GLU A 229 0.24 8.46 -6.97
C GLU A 229 1.66 8.42 -6.39
N THR A 230 2.35 7.27 -6.53
CA THR A 230 3.77 7.12 -6.15
C THR A 230 4.66 8.03 -6.98
N ALA A 231 4.46 8.09 -8.29
CA ALA A 231 5.24 8.96 -9.18
C ALA A 231 5.01 10.46 -8.87
N LYS A 232 3.77 10.86 -8.59
CA LYS A 232 3.44 12.23 -8.14
C LYS A 232 4.14 12.55 -6.83
N LEU A 233 4.09 11.65 -5.85
CA LEU A 233 4.76 11.82 -4.56
C LEU A 233 6.28 11.93 -4.74
N ALA A 234 6.89 11.02 -5.51
CA ALA A 234 8.32 11.04 -5.79
C ALA A 234 8.75 12.38 -6.40
N ARG A 235 7.99 12.87 -7.40
CA ARG A 235 8.24 14.17 -8.04
C ARG A 235 8.04 15.34 -7.09
N SER A 236 6.99 15.31 -6.27
CA SER A 236 6.73 16.37 -5.30
C SER A 236 7.83 16.43 -4.24
N TRP A 237 8.27 15.26 -3.74
CA TRP A 237 9.32 15.15 -2.75
C TRP A 237 10.68 15.57 -3.30
N SER A 238 11.07 15.09 -4.48
CA SER A 238 12.36 15.43 -5.10
C SER A 238 12.52 16.92 -5.44
N THR A 239 11.41 17.65 -5.58
CA THR A 239 11.42 19.08 -5.88
C THR A 239 11.25 19.98 -4.65
N ARG A 240 10.81 19.45 -3.51
CA ARG A 240 10.43 20.23 -2.31
C ARG A 240 11.13 19.79 -1.01
N SER A 241 11.83 18.66 -1.05
CA SER A 241 12.64 18.16 0.05
C SER A 241 14.12 18.31 -0.27
N VAL A 242 14.94 18.43 0.77
CA VAL A 242 16.41 18.47 0.65
C VAL A 242 16.99 17.06 0.59
N GLY A 243 16.21 16.05 1.00
CA GLY A 243 16.64 14.65 1.00
C GLY A 243 16.61 14.02 -0.39
N ARG A 244 17.39 12.95 -0.55
CA ARG A 244 17.45 12.12 -1.76
C ARG A 244 16.18 11.31 -1.92
N THR A 245 15.70 11.20 -3.16
CA THR A 245 14.51 10.41 -3.51
C THR A 245 14.91 9.29 -4.45
N TYR A 246 14.64 8.04 -4.07
CA TYR A 246 14.86 6.86 -4.90
C TYR A 246 13.53 6.22 -5.24
N LEU A 247 13.25 6.06 -6.53
CA LEU A 247 12.03 5.42 -7.02
C LEU A 247 12.37 4.05 -7.61
N TYR A 248 11.60 3.02 -7.23
CA TYR A 248 11.72 1.70 -7.83
C TYR A 248 10.38 1.19 -8.35
N ARG A 249 10.44 0.23 -9.27
CA ARG A 249 9.31 -0.58 -9.72
C ARG A 249 9.70 -2.04 -9.61
N PHE A 250 8.93 -2.82 -8.87
CA PHE A 250 9.15 -4.25 -8.72
C PHE A 250 8.32 -5.02 -9.75
N SER A 251 9.02 -5.65 -10.70
CA SER A 251 8.40 -6.33 -11.85
C SER A 251 8.52 -7.85 -11.79
N TYR A 252 9.23 -8.38 -10.81
CA TYR A 252 9.42 -9.82 -10.67
C TYR A 252 8.17 -10.46 -10.05
N ALA A 253 7.65 -11.53 -10.65
CA ALA A 253 6.51 -12.27 -10.14
C ALA A 253 7.03 -13.55 -9.43
N PRO A 254 7.26 -13.52 -8.11
CA PRO A 254 7.84 -14.66 -7.42
C PRO A 254 6.86 -15.85 -7.43
N PRO A 255 7.31 -17.09 -7.70
CA PRO A 255 6.49 -18.30 -7.68
C PRO A 255 6.18 -18.76 -6.23
N LEU A 256 5.79 -17.83 -5.34
CA LEU A 256 5.72 -18.06 -3.90
C LEU A 256 4.26 -18.06 -3.40
N ASP A 257 3.91 -19.10 -2.64
CA ASP A 257 2.63 -19.28 -1.91
C ASP A 257 2.57 -18.49 -0.58
N LEU A 258 3.44 -17.50 -0.38
CA LEU A 258 3.73 -16.90 0.93
C LEU A 258 2.60 -16.05 1.52
N LEU A 259 1.71 -15.54 0.67
CA LEU A 259 0.41 -15.06 1.11
C LEU A 259 -0.52 -16.26 0.94
N LEU A 260 -0.94 -16.88 2.05
CA LEU A 260 -1.82 -18.08 2.17
C LEU A 260 -3.13 -18.06 1.31
N TYR A 261 -3.32 -17.06 0.47
CA TYR A 261 -4.42 -16.86 -0.46
C TYR A 261 -4.03 -16.96 -1.94
N TYR A 262 -2.74 -17.08 -2.31
CA TYR A 262 -2.36 -17.12 -3.72
C TYR A 262 -0.92 -17.64 -3.98
N PRO A 263 -0.73 -18.57 -4.93
CA PRO A 263 0.59 -18.86 -5.49
C PRO A 263 0.96 -17.69 -6.40
N GLN A 264 1.66 -16.69 -5.84
CA GLN A 264 2.22 -15.60 -6.62
C GLN A 264 3.01 -16.18 -7.79
N GLY A 265 3.03 -15.50 -8.94
CA GLY A 265 3.75 -15.97 -10.13
C GLY A 265 3.00 -16.97 -11.03
N SER A 266 1.94 -17.65 -10.57
CA SER A 266 1.19 -18.63 -11.41
C SER A 266 0.55 -18.01 -12.66
N PHE A 267 0.31 -16.69 -12.64
CA PHE A 267 -0.27 -15.93 -13.73
C PHE A 267 0.67 -14.80 -14.22
N GLY A 268 1.93 -14.79 -13.78
CA GLY A 268 2.94 -13.82 -14.22
C GLY A 268 2.77 -12.39 -13.68
N PHE A 269 1.94 -12.17 -12.66
CA PHE A 269 1.72 -10.86 -12.06
C PHE A 269 2.59 -10.64 -10.82
N ALA A 270 3.46 -9.62 -10.87
CA ALA A 270 4.08 -9.01 -9.69
C ALA A 270 3.03 -8.20 -8.91
N ALA A 271 2.26 -8.89 -8.08
CA ALA A 271 1.12 -8.35 -7.36
C ALA A 271 1.52 -7.43 -6.19
N HIS A 272 0.55 -6.76 -5.59
CA HIS A 272 0.74 -5.96 -4.38
C HIS A 272 1.43 -6.76 -3.28
N ALA A 273 2.39 -6.15 -2.58
CA ALA A 273 3.27 -6.78 -1.60
C ALA A 273 4.21 -7.89 -2.13
N ALA A 274 4.36 -8.09 -3.45
CA ALA A 274 5.30 -9.10 -3.96
C ALA A 274 6.77 -8.76 -3.63
N ASP A 275 7.11 -7.49 -3.47
CA ASP A 275 8.43 -7.02 -3.08
C ASP A 275 8.75 -7.25 -1.60
N LEU A 276 7.77 -7.23 -0.69
CA LEU A 276 7.93 -7.54 0.75
C LEU A 276 8.60 -8.90 0.99
N VAL A 277 8.24 -9.89 0.16
CA VAL A 277 8.80 -11.25 0.25
C VAL A 277 10.30 -11.23 -0.02
N VAL A 278 10.72 -10.36 -0.94
CA VAL A 278 12.12 -10.16 -1.29
C VAL A 278 12.87 -9.37 -0.21
N VAL A 279 12.21 -8.46 0.51
CA VAL A 279 12.81 -7.71 1.62
C VAL A 279 13.05 -8.57 2.86
N LYS A 280 12.13 -9.49 3.19
CA LYS A 280 12.19 -10.24 4.46
C LYS A 280 13.00 -11.54 4.41
N CYS A 281 13.29 -12.06 3.22
CA CYS A 281 14.00 -13.33 3.08
C CYS A 281 15.51 -13.10 2.89
N HIS A 282 16.27 -13.06 3.99
CA HIS A 282 17.73 -12.83 3.99
C HIS A 282 18.58 -14.06 3.65
N HIS A 283 18.00 -15.25 3.42
CA HIS A 283 18.76 -16.49 3.17
C HIS A 283 18.29 -17.24 1.92
N GLU A 284 19.26 -17.83 1.21
CA GLU A 284 19.02 -18.73 0.06
C GLU A 284 18.07 -19.90 0.40
N LYS A 285 17.93 -20.27 1.68
CA LYS A 285 16.97 -21.29 2.13
C LYS A 285 15.50 -20.88 1.97
N CYS A 286 15.19 -19.59 1.90
CA CYS A 286 13.84 -19.11 1.56
C CYS A 286 13.48 -19.37 0.09
N LEU A 287 14.46 -19.63 -0.78
CA LEU A 287 14.24 -20.07 -2.17
C LEU A 287 13.71 -21.50 -2.25
N LEU A 288 13.69 -22.24 -1.13
CA LEU A 288 13.42 -23.68 -1.05
C LEU A 288 12.25 -24.01 -0.12
N ILE A 289 11.19 -23.19 -0.07
CA ILE A 289 9.89 -23.69 0.42
C ILE A 289 9.25 -24.50 -0.71
N ASN A 290 9.86 -25.65 -0.99
CA ASN A 290 9.40 -26.59 -2.00
C ASN A 290 9.26 -27.97 -1.33
N ASN A 291 8.26 -28.10 -0.47
CA ASN A 291 7.74 -29.40 -0.02
C ASN A 291 6.32 -29.65 -0.59
N ASN A 292 5.90 -28.89 -1.61
CA ASN A 292 4.62 -29.11 -2.30
C ASN A 292 4.90 -29.74 -3.68
N PRO A 293 4.28 -30.88 -4.06
CA PRO A 293 4.61 -31.63 -5.27
C PRO A 293 4.15 -30.98 -6.59
N PHE A 294 3.62 -29.76 -6.56
CA PHE A 294 3.32 -28.99 -7.76
C PHE A 294 4.56 -28.18 -8.18
N SER A 295 5.56 -28.89 -8.71
CA SER A 295 6.71 -28.27 -9.35
C SER A 295 6.25 -27.48 -10.58
N TYR A 296 6.27 -26.17 -10.52
CA TYR A 296 6.27 -25.36 -11.74
C TYR A 296 7.71 -25.16 -12.19
N SER A 297 7.96 -25.68 -13.39
CA SER A 297 9.20 -25.57 -14.16
C SER A 297 9.56 -24.11 -14.39
N SER A 298 10.34 -23.51 -13.50
CA SER A 298 11.16 -22.36 -13.86
C SER A 298 12.59 -22.85 -13.96
N GLY A 299 13.12 -22.87 -15.18
CA GLY A 299 14.55 -23.13 -15.39
C GLY A 299 15.43 -22.14 -14.63
N ASN A 300 16.75 -22.28 -14.76
CA ASN A 300 17.77 -21.44 -14.10
C ASN A 300 17.50 -19.92 -14.10
N MET A 301 16.72 -19.38 -15.04
CA MET A 301 16.33 -17.96 -15.07
C MET A 301 15.44 -17.54 -13.89
N GLY A 302 14.50 -18.38 -13.44
CA GLY A 302 13.61 -18.03 -12.32
C GLY A 302 14.37 -17.84 -11.00
N LEU A 303 15.32 -18.74 -10.72
CA LEU A 303 16.21 -18.65 -9.55
C LEU A 303 17.24 -17.52 -9.68
N PHE A 304 17.73 -17.23 -10.89
CA PHE A 304 18.65 -16.12 -11.15
C PHE A 304 17.97 -14.77 -10.93
N ASP A 305 16.77 -14.58 -11.47
CA ASP A 305 15.99 -13.35 -11.32
C ASP A 305 15.57 -13.12 -9.85
N GLN A 306 15.24 -14.20 -9.12
CA GLN A 306 15.07 -14.15 -7.67
C GLN A 306 16.32 -13.63 -6.99
N ARG A 307 17.48 -14.27 -7.23
CA ARG A 307 18.75 -13.86 -6.62
C ARG A 307 19.13 -12.43 -6.97
N LEU A 308 18.83 -11.96 -8.18
CA LEU A 308 19.08 -10.58 -8.60
C LEU A 308 18.16 -9.60 -7.85
N ALA A 309 16.86 -9.90 -7.76
CA ALA A 309 15.90 -9.10 -7.02
C ALA A 309 16.26 -9.03 -5.52
N PHE A 310 16.60 -10.17 -4.92
CA PHE A 310 17.07 -10.26 -3.53
C PHE A 310 18.35 -9.47 -3.29
N LYS A 311 19.35 -9.61 -4.18
CA LYS A 311 20.58 -8.81 -4.09
C LYS A 311 20.31 -7.32 -4.25
N TRP A 312 19.42 -6.93 -5.17
CA TRP A 312 19.07 -5.53 -5.36
C TRP A 312 18.38 -4.97 -4.11
N VAL A 313 17.41 -5.70 -3.55
CA VAL A 313 16.70 -5.30 -2.34
C VAL A 313 17.64 -5.19 -1.15
N ASN A 314 18.43 -6.24 -0.85
CA ASN A 314 19.39 -6.20 0.26
C ASN A 314 20.40 -5.07 0.06
N LYS A 315 20.99 -4.94 -1.15
CA LYS A 315 21.98 -3.89 -1.41
C LYS A 315 21.37 -2.49 -1.27
N ASN A 316 20.15 -2.24 -1.72
CA ASN A 316 19.58 -0.90 -1.71
C ASN A 316 18.86 -0.54 -0.41
N ILE A 317 18.21 -1.50 0.26
CA ILE A 317 17.50 -1.29 1.53
C ILE A 317 18.45 -1.33 2.72
N GLU A 318 19.36 -2.32 2.79
CA GLU A 318 20.35 -2.39 3.89
C GLU A 318 21.39 -1.26 3.76
N ALA A 319 21.73 -0.86 2.53
CA ALA A 319 22.55 0.33 2.29
C ALA A 319 21.74 1.62 2.19
N PHE A 320 20.43 1.65 2.48
CA PHE A 320 19.68 2.91 2.48
C PHE A 320 20.12 3.78 3.66
N GLY A 321 21.11 4.63 3.40
CA GLY A 321 21.88 5.35 4.42
C GLY A 321 23.38 5.08 4.41
N GLY A 322 23.82 4.04 3.71
CA GLY A 322 25.12 3.91 3.06
C GLY A 322 25.04 4.35 1.59
N ASP A 323 26.17 4.31 0.88
CA ASP A 323 26.21 4.63 -0.55
C ASP A 323 25.79 3.39 -1.37
N PRO A 324 24.64 3.38 -2.07
CA PRO A 324 24.20 2.24 -2.87
C PRO A 324 25.13 1.95 -4.06
N ASN A 325 26.03 2.88 -4.41
CA ASN A 325 27.03 2.72 -5.47
C ASN A 325 28.40 2.27 -4.96
N LYS A 326 28.58 2.09 -3.64
CA LYS A 326 29.79 1.45 -3.08
C LYS A 326 29.63 -0.05 -2.89
#